data_AF-D5GJ42-F1
#
_entry.id   AF-D5GJ42-F1
#
_cell.length_a   1.000
_cell.length_b   1.000
_cell.length_c   1.000
_cell.angle_alpha   90.00
_cell.angle_beta   90.00
_cell.angle_gamma   90.00
#
_symmetry.space_group_name_H-M   'P 1'
#
loop_
_entity.id
_entity.type
_entity.pdbx_description
1 polymer ?
#
loop_
_entity_poly.entity_id
_entity_poly.type
_entity_poly.pdbx_seq_one_letter_code
_entity_poly.pdbx_strand_id
1 'polypeptide(L)'
;MGKRKASKDTDTRDVEIGNGGEENTNSDSSSDSEEIDIVNVDFEMFDPQPDHDFHGLKTLLRQLFDADNTLFDLSALTDLILSQPLLGTTVKVDGNESDPYAFLTVVNLQEHKDKPVVQDLIKYILARSQSSPNLNKKLNELLSSSASSHTGLILTERLINVPTEIVPPMYKMLLEEINWAIEENEPYNFSNFLIISKTYTEIPSKIDALESRPQKKGKKGSSKSKNELFYFHPEDETIQRSGEHASYKYVKEGGTGTADSKRAFSDFGIMPQGHIILVGKDELPKIVEGLEKLFSPGA
;
A
#
# COMPACT_ATOMS: atom_id res chain seq x y z
N MET A 1 -15.11 16.27 -13.67
CA MET A 1 -16.07 15.28 -14.21
C MET A 1 -15.41 14.54 -15.36
N GLY A 2 -15.12 13.26 -15.18
CA GLY A 2 -14.60 12.40 -16.25
C GLY A 2 -14.39 10.99 -15.77
N LYS A 3 -15.41 10.13 -15.90
CA LYS A 3 -15.22 8.67 -15.83
C LYS A 3 -14.35 8.26 -17.02
N ARG A 4 -13.19 7.65 -16.79
CA ARG A 4 -12.36 7.07 -17.85
C ARG A 4 -12.90 5.68 -18.18
N LYS A 5 -13.24 5.43 -19.46
CA LYS A 5 -13.79 4.16 -19.95
C LYS A 5 -12.81 3.55 -20.94
N ALA A 6 -12.48 2.28 -20.75
CA ALA A 6 -11.65 1.51 -21.68
C ALA A 6 -12.37 1.30 -23.01
N SER A 7 -11.66 1.50 -24.12
CA SER A 7 -12.10 1.29 -25.49
C SER A 7 -12.38 -0.19 -25.76
N LYS A 8 -13.62 -0.51 -26.15
CA LYS A 8 -14.04 -1.84 -26.57
C LYS A 8 -14.06 -1.85 -28.10
N ASP A 9 -13.05 -2.46 -28.71
CA ASP A 9 -13.03 -2.66 -30.15
C ASP A 9 -14.07 -3.69 -30.57
N THR A 10 -14.72 -3.38 -31.69
CA THR A 10 -15.81 -4.09 -32.35
C THR A 10 -15.30 -5.29 -33.13
N ASP A 11 -15.91 -6.46 -32.93
CA ASP A 11 -16.05 -7.44 -34.01
C ASP A 11 -17.33 -8.27 -33.79
N THR A 12 -18.45 -7.73 -34.25
CA THR A 12 -19.75 -8.40 -34.33
C THR A 12 -19.76 -9.33 -35.54
N ARG A 13 -19.86 -10.64 -35.32
CA ARG A 13 -20.29 -11.60 -36.34
C ARG A 13 -21.70 -12.07 -36.01
N ASP A 14 -22.62 -11.65 -36.86
CA ASP A 14 -24.01 -12.09 -36.90
C ASP A 14 -24.11 -13.61 -37.14
N VAL A 15 -24.95 -14.28 -36.35
CA VAL A 15 -25.53 -15.57 -36.71
C VAL A 15 -27.02 -15.52 -36.38
N GLU A 16 -27.82 -15.28 -37.42
CA GLU A 16 -29.26 -15.54 -37.42
C GLU A 16 -29.52 -17.05 -37.33
N ILE A 17 -30.42 -17.47 -36.43
CA ILE A 17 -31.13 -18.75 -36.56
C ILE A 17 -32.61 -18.50 -36.31
N GLY A 18 -33.42 -18.78 -37.33
CA GLY A 18 -34.86 -18.57 -37.34
C GLY A 18 -35.68 -19.75 -36.79
N ASN A 19 -36.72 -19.36 -36.05
CA ASN A 19 -38.14 -19.75 -36.13
C ASN A 19 -38.62 -21.18 -35.76
N GLY A 20 -39.60 -21.23 -34.85
CA GLY A 20 -40.78 -22.10 -34.96
C GLY A 20 -41.18 -22.92 -33.73
N GLY A 21 -42.32 -22.58 -33.10
CA GLY A 21 -43.15 -23.54 -32.34
C GLY A 21 -43.72 -23.01 -31.01
N GLU A 22 -44.96 -22.51 -31.02
CA GLU A 22 -45.78 -22.36 -29.81
C GLU A 22 -46.29 -23.73 -29.34
N GLU A 23 -46.27 -24.01 -28.04
CA GLU A 23 -47.37 -24.71 -27.35
C GLU A 23 -47.24 -24.59 -25.81
N ASN A 24 -48.36 -24.20 -25.20
CA ASN A 24 -48.60 -24.01 -23.77
C ASN A 24 -48.44 -25.31 -22.96
N THR A 25 -47.68 -25.26 -21.87
CA THR A 25 -48.00 -26.03 -20.66
C THR A 25 -47.76 -25.18 -19.40
N ASN A 26 -48.87 -24.86 -18.74
CA ASN A 26 -48.90 -24.39 -17.36
C ASN A 26 -48.16 -25.40 -16.46
N SER A 27 -47.04 -24.98 -15.89
CA SER A 27 -46.53 -25.54 -14.66
C SER A 27 -46.35 -24.40 -13.67
N ASP A 28 -47.29 -24.31 -12.71
CA ASP A 28 -47.10 -23.66 -11.43
C ASP A 28 -45.87 -24.26 -10.75
N SER A 29 -44.71 -23.68 -11.03
CA SER A 29 -43.52 -23.84 -10.22
C SER A 29 -43.37 -22.53 -9.46
N SER A 30 -43.97 -22.50 -8.26
CA SER A 30 -43.66 -21.52 -7.24
C SER A 30 -42.21 -21.73 -6.82
N SER A 31 -41.25 -21.21 -7.61
CA SER A 31 -39.89 -21.04 -7.16
C SER A 31 -39.87 -19.77 -6.33
N ASP A 32 -39.95 -19.94 -5.01
CA ASP A 32 -39.25 -19.02 -4.11
C ASP A 32 -37.76 -19.14 -4.45
N SER A 33 -37.38 -18.49 -5.55
CA SER A 33 -36.00 -18.10 -5.79
C SER A 33 -35.78 -16.99 -4.78
N GLU A 34 -35.27 -17.34 -3.60
CA GLU A 34 -34.51 -16.40 -2.79
C GLU A 34 -33.45 -15.83 -3.75
N GLU A 35 -33.71 -14.66 -4.34
CA GLU A 35 -32.72 -13.88 -5.06
C GLU A 35 -31.60 -13.67 -4.05
N ILE A 36 -30.55 -14.48 -4.17
CA ILE A 36 -29.31 -14.22 -3.47
C ILE A 36 -28.88 -12.86 -4.03
N ASP A 37 -29.08 -11.80 -3.24
CA ASP A 37 -28.63 -10.46 -3.58
C ASP A 37 -27.12 -10.54 -3.85
N ILE A 38 -26.76 -10.61 -5.13
CA ILE A 38 -25.37 -10.63 -5.56
C ILE A 38 -24.80 -9.23 -5.29
N VAL A 39 -24.05 -9.11 -4.20
CA VAL A 39 -23.33 -7.88 -3.89
C VAL A 39 -22.13 -7.78 -4.83
N ASN A 40 -22.24 -6.91 -5.83
CA ASN A 40 -21.13 -6.55 -6.70
C ASN A 40 -20.30 -5.46 -6.03
N VAL A 41 -19.00 -5.72 -5.87
CA VAL A 41 -18.03 -4.74 -5.34
C VAL A 41 -17.02 -4.46 -6.43
N ASP A 42 -17.01 -3.22 -6.91
CA ASP A 42 -16.08 -2.74 -7.93
C ASP A 42 -15.03 -1.83 -7.27
N PHE A 43 -13.75 -2.16 -7.44
CA PHE A 43 -12.65 -1.30 -7.00
C PHE A 43 -12.35 -0.30 -8.11
N GLU A 44 -12.89 0.91 -7.98
CA GLU A 44 -12.69 2.01 -8.91
C GLU A 44 -11.48 2.87 -8.50
N MET A 45 -10.71 3.32 -9.48
CA MET A 45 -9.52 4.15 -9.30
C MET A 45 -9.80 5.60 -9.70
N PHE A 46 -9.46 6.54 -8.83
CA PHE A 46 -9.68 7.97 -9.03
C PHE A 46 -8.42 8.78 -8.69
N ASP A 47 -8.26 9.92 -9.36
CA ASP A 47 -7.28 10.93 -8.95
C ASP A 47 -7.64 11.46 -7.54
N PRO A 48 -6.69 11.81 -6.66
CA PRO A 48 -6.98 12.36 -5.34
C PRO A 48 -7.91 13.58 -5.38
N GLN A 49 -8.96 13.57 -4.57
CA GLN A 49 -10.02 14.59 -4.53
C GLN A 49 -9.91 15.45 -3.26
N PRO A 50 -9.45 16.72 -3.34
CA PRO A 50 -9.29 17.59 -2.18
C PRO A 50 -10.56 17.76 -1.32
N ASP A 51 -11.73 17.77 -1.97
CA ASP A 51 -13.02 18.00 -1.31
C ASP A 51 -13.55 16.79 -0.54
N HIS A 52 -13.01 15.58 -0.80
CA HIS A 52 -13.55 14.32 -0.28
C HIS A 52 -12.51 13.47 0.47
N ASP A 53 -11.25 13.48 0.03
CA ASP A 53 -10.28 12.44 0.43
C ASP A 53 -9.48 12.77 1.69
N PHE A 54 -9.58 13.99 2.21
CA PHE A 54 -8.73 14.43 3.32
C PHE A 54 -8.82 13.51 4.54
N HIS A 55 -10.02 13.09 4.94
CA HIS A 55 -10.18 12.26 6.12
C HIS A 55 -9.74 10.81 5.92
N GLY A 56 -10.11 10.19 4.79
CA GLY A 56 -9.64 8.85 4.44
C GLY A 56 -8.13 8.76 4.27
N LEU A 57 -7.51 9.67 3.50
CA LEU A 57 -6.05 9.70 3.32
C LEU A 57 -5.32 9.91 4.64
N LYS A 58 -5.77 10.84 5.49
CA LYS A 58 -5.16 11.05 6.81
C LYS A 58 -5.25 9.80 7.68
N THR A 59 -6.32 9.01 7.56
CA THR A 59 -6.49 7.76 8.28
C THR A 59 -5.54 6.67 7.76
N LEU A 60 -5.40 6.54 6.44
CA LEU A 60 -4.44 5.62 5.82
C LEU A 60 -3.00 6.01 6.16
N LEU A 61 -2.65 7.31 6.17
CA LEU A 61 -1.34 7.77 6.61
C LEU A 61 -1.07 7.46 8.09
N ARG A 62 -2.08 7.57 8.96
CA ARG A 62 -1.94 7.13 10.37
C ARG A 62 -1.64 5.64 10.46
N GLN A 63 -2.28 4.83 9.61
CA GLN A 63 -2.00 3.41 9.51
C GLN A 63 -0.56 3.16 9.00
N LEU A 64 -0.12 3.87 7.97
CA LEU A 64 1.22 3.73 7.37
C LEU A 64 2.36 4.00 8.35
N PHE A 65 2.25 5.04 9.18
CA PHE A 65 3.26 5.37 10.19
C PHE A 65 3.08 4.66 11.53
N ASP A 66 2.02 3.85 11.69
CA ASP A 66 1.65 3.07 12.89
C ASP A 66 1.91 3.86 14.20
N ALA A 67 2.71 3.34 15.13
CA ALA A 67 2.95 3.97 16.43
C ALA A 67 3.56 5.38 16.33
N ASP A 68 4.32 5.65 15.26
CA ASP A 68 5.01 6.91 15.03
C ASP A 68 4.16 7.95 14.28
N ASN A 69 2.90 7.65 13.94
CA ASN A 69 2.00 8.58 13.25
C ASN A 69 1.93 9.98 13.92
N THR A 70 2.02 10.02 15.24
CA THR A 70 1.95 11.25 16.05
C THR A 70 3.26 12.04 16.09
N LEU A 71 4.29 11.62 15.35
CA LEU A 71 5.52 12.40 15.14
C LEU A 71 5.39 13.40 13.99
N PHE A 72 4.37 13.26 13.15
CA PHE A 72 4.18 14.07 11.95
C PHE A 72 2.89 14.86 12.04
N ASP A 73 2.87 16.05 11.42
CA ASP A 73 1.61 16.70 11.10
C ASP A 73 0.99 16.04 9.87
N LEU A 74 0.22 14.99 10.11
CA LEU A 74 -0.46 14.24 9.05
C LEU A 74 -1.53 15.07 8.35
N SER A 75 -2.02 16.16 8.96
CA SER A 75 -2.93 17.08 8.28
C SER A 75 -2.18 17.78 7.16
N ALA A 76 -1.04 18.38 7.49
CA ALA A 76 -0.17 19.06 6.53
C ALA A 76 0.36 18.11 5.44
N LEU A 77 0.66 16.84 5.78
CA LEU A 77 1.04 15.84 4.78
C LEU A 77 -0.11 15.52 3.84
N THR A 78 -1.33 15.39 4.38
CA THR A 78 -2.52 15.11 3.56
C THR A 78 -2.84 16.28 2.63
N ASP A 79 -2.80 17.51 3.15
CA ASP A 79 -2.98 18.73 2.34
C ASP A 79 -1.92 18.81 1.23
N LEU A 80 -0.67 18.43 1.52
CA LEU A 80 0.39 18.37 0.53
C LEU A 80 0.07 17.34 -0.57
N ILE A 81 -0.37 16.13 -0.21
CA ILE A 81 -0.74 15.11 -1.19
C ILE A 81 -1.90 15.60 -2.07
N LEU A 82 -2.95 16.17 -1.47
CA LEU A 82 -4.12 16.67 -2.18
C LEU A 82 -3.83 17.91 -3.03
N SER A 83 -2.77 18.67 -2.71
CA SER A 83 -2.31 19.77 -3.56
C SER A 83 -1.64 19.32 -4.85
N GLN A 84 -1.47 18.01 -5.09
CA GLN A 84 -0.92 17.40 -6.29
C GLN A 84 -2.00 16.62 -7.07
N PRO A 85 -3.01 17.29 -7.67
CA PRO A 85 -4.21 16.63 -8.19
C PRO A 85 -3.96 15.64 -9.34
N LEU A 86 -2.84 15.76 -10.06
CA LEU A 86 -2.49 14.89 -11.18
C LEU A 86 -1.51 13.77 -10.79
N LEU A 87 -1.23 13.59 -9.50
CA LEU A 87 -0.18 12.69 -9.05
C LEU A 87 -0.61 11.84 -7.85
N GLY A 88 -0.92 10.59 -8.16
CA GLY A 88 -1.40 9.59 -7.24
C GLY A 88 -2.76 9.05 -7.65
N THR A 89 -3.11 7.96 -7.01
CA THR A 89 -4.35 7.22 -7.23
C THR A 89 -4.97 6.90 -5.89
N THR A 90 -6.30 7.00 -5.82
CA THR A 90 -7.13 6.48 -4.74
C THR A 90 -8.01 5.34 -5.25
N VAL A 91 -8.30 4.37 -4.41
CA VAL A 91 -9.22 3.25 -4.73
C VAL A 91 -10.45 3.33 -3.84
N LYS A 92 -11.62 3.28 -4.46
CA LYS A 92 -12.93 3.46 -3.82
C LYS A 92 -13.92 2.42 -4.35
N VAL A 93 -14.90 2.05 -3.51
CA VAL A 93 -15.94 1.07 -3.87
C VAL A 93 -17.34 1.66 -3.95
N ASP A 94 -17.57 2.82 -3.33
CA ASP A 94 -18.87 3.48 -3.24
C ASP A 94 -18.88 4.83 -4.00
N GLY A 95 -18.20 4.87 -5.15
CA GLY A 95 -18.10 6.04 -6.03
C GLY A 95 -17.05 7.07 -5.63
N ASN A 96 -16.92 8.13 -6.44
CA ASN A 96 -15.81 9.09 -6.32
C ASN A 96 -15.86 9.99 -5.07
N GLU A 97 -17.03 10.14 -4.44
CA GLU A 97 -17.21 11.00 -3.25
C GLU A 97 -17.00 10.23 -1.93
N SER A 98 -16.81 8.90 -2.00
CA SER A 98 -16.57 8.09 -0.81
C SER A 98 -15.13 8.22 -0.32
N ASP A 99 -14.89 7.78 0.92
CA ASP A 99 -13.53 7.66 1.45
C ASP A 99 -12.71 6.63 0.66
N PRO A 100 -11.40 6.87 0.45
CA PRO A 100 -10.49 5.90 -0.15
C PRO A 100 -10.19 4.71 0.77
N TYR A 101 -10.15 3.53 0.17
CA TYR A 101 -9.78 2.26 0.79
C TYR A 101 -8.29 1.95 0.59
N ALA A 102 -7.70 2.51 -0.47
CA ALA A 102 -6.27 2.51 -0.72
C ALA A 102 -5.85 3.83 -1.36
N PHE A 103 -4.58 4.18 -1.21
CA PHE A 103 -3.98 5.26 -1.96
C PHE A 103 -2.53 4.94 -2.30
N LEU A 104 -2.03 5.56 -3.37
CA LEU A 104 -0.62 5.57 -3.74
C LEU A 104 -0.30 6.91 -4.38
N THR A 105 0.78 7.56 -3.96
CA THR A 105 1.21 8.86 -4.48
C THR A 105 2.73 8.99 -4.34
N VAL A 106 3.32 9.98 -5.01
CA VAL A 106 4.72 10.35 -4.84
C VAL A 106 4.83 11.82 -4.46
N VAL A 107 5.71 12.12 -3.51
CA VAL A 107 6.00 13.47 -3.05
C VAL A 107 7.45 13.81 -3.37
N ASN A 108 7.69 14.93 -4.03
CA ASN A 108 9.05 15.40 -4.27
C ASN A 108 9.64 16.01 -3.00
N LEU A 109 10.66 15.36 -2.43
CA LEU A 109 11.28 15.78 -1.17
C LEU A 109 12.09 17.08 -1.31
N GLN A 110 12.69 17.33 -2.47
CA GLN A 110 13.51 18.52 -2.71
C GLN A 110 12.64 19.75 -3.02
N GLU A 111 11.56 19.57 -3.80
CA GLU A 111 10.61 20.66 -4.10
C GLU A 111 9.91 21.15 -2.83
N HIS A 112 9.58 20.24 -1.93
CA HIS A 112 8.83 20.57 -0.71
C HIS A 112 9.71 20.65 0.55
N LYS A 113 11.04 20.74 0.42
CA LYS A 113 12.00 20.75 1.54
C LYS A 113 11.77 21.84 2.58
N ASP A 114 11.08 22.92 2.22
CA ASP A 114 10.79 24.04 3.12
C ASP A 114 9.51 23.82 3.94
N LYS A 115 8.68 22.82 3.60
CA LYS A 115 7.50 22.44 4.38
C LYS A 115 7.94 21.70 5.66
N PRO A 116 7.50 22.10 6.86
CA PRO A 116 7.91 21.46 8.12
C PRO A 116 7.69 19.93 8.14
N VAL A 117 6.55 19.47 7.61
CA VAL A 117 6.22 18.04 7.56
C VAL A 117 7.22 17.24 6.72
N VAL A 118 7.76 17.83 5.65
CA VAL A 118 8.77 17.18 4.80
C VAL A 118 10.13 17.16 5.48
N GLN A 119 10.49 18.23 6.20
CA GLN A 119 11.71 18.25 7.01
C GLN A 119 11.67 17.17 8.10
N ASP A 120 10.52 16.99 8.74
CA ASP A 120 10.35 15.98 9.78
C ASP A 120 10.38 14.56 9.20
N LEU A 121 9.79 14.34 8.02
CA LEU A 121 9.95 13.09 7.26
C LEU A 121 11.41 12.79 6.93
N ILE A 122 12.15 13.76 6.39
CA ILE A 122 13.58 13.59 6.05
C ILE A 122 14.38 13.25 7.30
N LYS A 123 14.22 14.00 8.39
CA LYS A 123 14.89 13.72 9.67
C LYS A 123 14.57 12.31 10.17
N TYR A 124 13.31 11.90 10.08
CA TYR A 124 12.85 10.58 10.49
C TYR A 124 13.50 9.48 9.67
N ILE A 125 13.46 9.57 8.33
CA ILE A 125 14.08 8.62 7.40
C ILE A 125 15.57 8.46 7.69
N LEU A 126 16.31 9.57 7.86
CA LEU A 126 17.73 9.56 8.18
C LEU A 126 18.02 8.93 9.55
N ALA A 127 17.18 9.18 10.56
CA ALA A 127 17.32 8.56 11.87
C ALA A 127 17.00 7.05 11.85
N ARG A 128 16.00 6.63 11.08
CA ARG A 128 15.55 5.24 11.00
C ARG A 128 16.46 4.35 10.14
N SER A 129 17.12 4.92 9.13
CA SER A 129 18.06 4.20 8.28
C SER A 129 19.40 3.86 8.96
N GLN A 130 19.68 4.35 10.17
CA GLN A 130 20.94 4.11 10.89
C GLN A 130 21.25 2.63 11.14
N SER A 131 20.24 1.75 11.12
CA SER A 131 20.43 0.29 11.20
C SER A 131 21.15 -0.31 9.99
N SER A 132 21.19 0.41 8.86
CA SER A 132 21.91 0.04 7.63
C SER A 132 22.88 1.14 7.22
N PRO A 133 24.19 1.03 7.54
CA PRO A 133 25.16 2.10 7.30
C PRO A 133 25.29 2.53 5.83
N ASN A 134 25.19 1.58 4.89
CA ASN A 134 25.28 1.88 3.45
C ASN A 134 24.07 2.69 2.98
N LEU A 135 22.86 2.25 3.33
CA LEU A 135 21.62 2.95 3.02
C LEU A 135 21.62 4.34 3.67
N ASN A 136 22.01 4.43 4.94
CA ASN A 136 22.08 5.70 5.65
C ASN A 136 23.02 6.69 4.96
N LYS A 137 24.21 6.25 4.54
CA LYS A 137 25.14 7.11 3.80
C LYS A 137 24.52 7.63 2.51
N LYS A 138 23.89 6.76 1.72
CA LYS A 138 23.22 7.15 0.47
C LYS A 138 22.07 8.13 0.72
N LEU A 139 21.24 7.88 1.73
CA LEU A 139 20.12 8.77 2.06
C LEU A 139 20.62 10.14 2.54
N ASN A 140 21.70 10.21 3.32
CA ASN A 140 22.29 11.49 3.69
C ASN A 140 22.78 12.29 2.48
N GLU A 141 23.36 11.64 1.48
CA GLU A 141 23.79 12.28 0.24
C GLU A 141 22.57 12.78 -0.57
N LEU A 142 21.57 11.91 -0.80
CA LEU A 142 20.39 12.19 -1.62
C LEU A 142 19.42 13.21 -1.00
N LEU A 143 19.29 13.22 0.33
CA LEU A 143 18.36 14.09 1.06
C LEU A 143 19.04 15.33 1.65
N SER A 144 20.31 15.56 1.32
CA SER A 144 21.02 16.78 1.74
C SER A 144 20.39 18.03 1.12
N SER A 145 20.50 19.17 1.82
CA SER A 145 20.00 20.45 1.31
C SER A 145 20.71 20.94 0.03
N SER A 146 21.89 20.38 -0.25
CA SER A 146 22.72 20.63 -1.44
C SER A 146 22.54 19.59 -2.54
N ALA A 147 21.64 18.61 -2.37
CA ALA A 147 21.41 17.58 -3.38
C ALA A 147 20.93 18.21 -4.69
N SER A 148 21.58 17.83 -5.80
CA SER A 148 21.24 18.29 -7.14
C SER A 148 20.18 17.42 -7.82
N SER A 149 19.89 16.24 -7.27
CA SER A 149 18.91 15.30 -7.79
C SER A 149 17.66 15.24 -6.91
N HIS A 150 16.53 14.93 -7.54
CA HIS A 150 15.25 14.82 -6.86
C HIS A 150 14.99 13.37 -6.43
N THR A 151 14.44 13.20 -5.24
CA THR A 151 14.02 11.92 -4.68
C THR A 151 12.51 11.94 -4.48
N GLY A 152 11.83 10.99 -5.10
CA GLY A 152 10.39 10.81 -4.94
C GLY A 152 10.09 9.93 -3.74
N LEU A 153 9.39 10.46 -2.75
CA LEU A 153 8.86 9.68 -1.63
C LEU A 153 7.51 9.09 -2.03
N ILE A 154 7.49 7.78 -2.30
CA ILE A 154 6.26 7.04 -2.54
C ILE A 154 5.61 6.70 -1.20
N LEU A 155 4.35 7.08 -1.07
CA LEU A 155 3.49 6.75 0.06
C LEU A 155 2.34 5.91 -0.46
N THR A 156 2.16 4.73 0.12
CA THR A 156 1.11 3.78 -0.26
C THR A 156 0.62 3.04 0.97
N GLU A 157 -0.70 2.85 1.07
CA GLU A 157 -1.35 2.08 2.12
C GLU A 157 -2.74 1.66 1.66
N ARG A 158 -3.24 0.53 2.18
CA ARG A 158 -4.60 0.05 1.95
C ARG A 158 -5.20 -0.56 3.21
N LEU A 159 -6.52 -0.63 3.27
CA LEU A 159 -7.18 -1.45 4.28
C LEU A 159 -6.80 -2.93 4.05
N ILE A 160 -6.64 -3.69 5.14
CA ILE A 160 -6.12 -5.07 5.09
C ILE A 160 -7.00 -6.04 4.28
N ASN A 161 -8.28 -5.71 4.10
CA ASN A 161 -9.25 -6.48 3.33
C ASN A 161 -9.29 -6.11 1.84
N VAL A 162 -8.49 -5.14 1.40
CA VAL A 162 -8.42 -4.74 -0.01
C VAL A 162 -7.47 -5.70 -0.74
N PRO A 163 -7.92 -6.30 -1.87
CA PRO A 163 -7.14 -7.28 -2.62
C PRO A 163 -5.82 -6.70 -3.14
N THR A 164 -4.80 -7.55 -3.21
CA THR A 164 -3.46 -7.19 -3.71
C THR A 164 -3.42 -6.89 -5.21
N GLU A 165 -4.42 -7.34 -5.94
CA GLU A 165 -4.58 -7.26 -7.38
C GLU A 165 -4.76 -5.80 -7.87
N ILE A 166 -5.09 -4.87 -6.97
CA ILE A 166 -5.11 -3.44 -7.29
C ILE A 166 -3.71 -2.82 -7.37
N VAL A 167 -2.70 -3.46 -6.79
CA VAL A 167 -1.37 -2.86 -6.62
C VAL A 167 -0.66 -2.66 -7.96
N PRO A 168 -0.59 -3.65 -8.89
CA PRO A 168 0.04 -3.43 -10.19
C PRO A 168 -0.55 -2.26 -11.00
N PRO A 169 -1.88 -2.15 -11.20
CA PRO A 169 -2.44 -1.01 -11.93
C PRO A 169 -2.19 0.33 -11.22
N MET A 170 -2.17 0.39 -9.89
CA MET A 170 -1.82 1.62 -9.16
C MET A 170 -0.39 2.09 -9.45
N TYR A 171 0.59 1.19 -9.41
CA TYR A 171 1.98 1.53 -9.74
C TYR A 171 2.16 1.88 -11.21
N LYS A 172 1.42 1.23 -12.11
CA LYS A 172 1.42 1.54 -13.54
C LYS A 172 0.91 2.96 -13.82
N MET A 173 -0.22 3.33 -13.22
CA MET A 173 -0.77 4.69 -13.35
C MET A 173 0.19 5.73 -12.77
N LEU A 174 0.79 5.49 -11.60
CA LEU A 174 1.79 6.41 -11.04
C LEU A 174 2.97 6.62 -12.00
N LEU A 175 3.44 5.56 -12.67
CA LEU A 175 4.52 5.68 -13.65
C LEU A 175 4.09 6.54 -14.85
N GLU A 176 2.87 6.37 -15.35
CA GLU A 176 2.29 7.18 -16.43
C GLU A 176 2.15 8.65 -16.01
N GLU A 177 1.60 8.91 -14.82
CA GLU A 177 1.44 10.25 -14.23
C GLU A 177 2.78 10.98 -14.06
N ILE A 178 3.81 10.30 -13.54
CA ILE A 178 5.17 10.86 -13.43
C ILE A 178 5.70 11.24 -14.81
N ASN A 179 5.50 10.41 -15.83
CA ASN A 179 5.97 10.70 -17.18
C ASN A 179 5.25 11.91 -17.78
N TRP A 180 3.93 12.01 -17.63
CA TRP A 180 3.17 13.18 -18.08
C TRP A 180 3.62 14.45 -17.37
N ALA A 181 3.86 14.40 -16.06
CA ALA A 181 4.36 15.55 -15.32
C ALA A 181 5.76 15.98 -15.82
N ILE A 182 6.64 15.02 -16.15
CA ILE A 182 7.95 15.32 -16.76
C ILE A 182 7.80 15.97 -18.14
N GLU A 183 6.86 15.51 -18.98
CA GLU A 183 6.58 16.10 -20.29
C GLU A 183 6.10 17.55 -20.19
N GLU A 184 5.34 17.87 -19.15
CA GLU A 184 4.89 19.23 -18.82
C GLU A 184 5.96 20.08 -18.09
N ASN A 185 7.20 19.58 -17.96
CA ASN A 185 8.32 20.22 -17.26
C ASN A 185 8.10 20.46 -15.75
N GLU A 186 7.22 19.68 -15.12
CA GLU A 186 7.06 19.68 -13.67
C GLU A 186 8.27 18.97 -13.00
N PRO A 187 8.58 19.27 -11.72
CA PRO A 187 9.82 18.80 -11.06
C PRO A 187 9.78 17.32 -10.64
N TYR A 188 9.19 16.42 -11.43
CA TYR A 188 9.04 14.99 -11.09
C TYR A 188 10.09 14.08 -11.75
N ASN A 189 11.16 14.65 -12.30
CA ASN A 189 12.29 13.88 -12.83
C ASN A 189 13.19 13.36 -11.68
N PHE A 190 12.74 12.29 -11.04
CA PHE A 190 13.41 11.68 -9.91
C PHE A 190 14.60 10.81 -10.33
N SER A 191 15.69 10.85 -9.57
CA SER A 191 16.80 9.91 -9.72
C SER A 191 16.59 8.62 -8.92
N ASN A 192 15.87 8.72 -7.81
CA ASN A 192 15.57 7.60 -6.92
C ASN A 192 14.16 7.73 -6.35
N PHE A 193 13.59 6.60 -5.98
CA PHE A 193 12.34 6.52 -5.24
C PHE A 193 12.59 5.92 -3.87
N LEU A 194 11.99 6.53 -2.86
CA LEU A 194 11.97 6.05 -1.49
C LEU A 194 10.56 5.57 -1.17
N ILE A 195 10.41 4.33 -0.72
CA ILE A 195 9.14 3.77 -0.27
C ILE A 195 9.19 3.59 1.24
N ILE A 196 8.19 4.13 1.94
CA ILE A 196 7.95 3.82 3.36
C ILE A 196 6.85 2.77 3.42
N SER A 197 7.11 1.69 4.15
CA SER A 197 6.13 0.62 4.40
C SER A 197 6.37 0.02 5.78
N LYS A 198 5.78 -1.16 6.04
CA LYS A 198 5.79 -1.83 7.33
C LYS A 198 5.99 -3.33 7.17
N THR A 199 6.73 -3.90 8.11
CA THR A 199 6.90 -5.35 8.27
C THR A 199 6.50 -5.74 9.69
N TYR A 200 6.38 -7.02 9.99
CA TYR A 200 6.21 -7.48 11.36
C TYR A 200 7.01 -8.74 11.63
N THR A 201 7.32 -8.97 12.89
CA THR A 201 7.88 -10.24 13.36
C THR A 201 6.92 -10.89 14.34
N GLU A 202 6.78 -12.20 14.28
CA GLU A 202 6.03 -12.97 15.28
C GLU A 202 6.83 -13.08 16.58
N ILE A 203 6.15 -12.87 17.71
CA ILE A 203 6.76 -12.96 19.04
C ILE A 203 5.96 -13.95 19.89
N PRO A 204 6.66 -14.85 20.62
CA PRO A 204 6.03 -15.72 21.58
C PRO A 204 5.22 -14.93 22.61
N SER A 205 3.96 -15.31 22.69
CA SER A 205 2.92 -14.82 23.58
C SER A 205 3.31 -14.82 25.05
N LYS A 206 3.19 -13.67 25.74
CA LYS A 206 3.45 -13.60 27.19
C LYS A 206 2.29 -14.13 28.03
N ILE A 207 1.05 -14.05 27.54
CA ILE A 207 -0.15 -14.59 28.21
C ILE A 207 -0.03 -16.11 28.37
N ASP A 208 0.35 -16.81 27.30
CA ASP A 208 0.55 -18.26 27.29
C ASP A 208 1.69 -18.69 28.23
N ALA A 209 2.70 -17.82 28.42
CA ALA A 209 3.76 -18.04 29.42
C ALA A 209 3.24 -17.90 30.86
N LEU A 210 2.25 -17.03 31.12
CA LEU A 210 1.65 -16.83 32.45
C LEU A 210 0.58 -17.88 32.78
N GLU A 211 -0.11 -18.44 31.78
CA GLU A 211 -1.09 -19.52 31.97
C GLU A 211 -0.48 -20.92 32.09
N SER A 212 0.85 -21.04 31.94
CA SER A 212 1.56 -22.32 32.08
C SER A 212 1.64 -22.80 33.54
N ARG A 213 0.55 -23.44 34.01
CA ARG A 213 0.59 -24.39 35.14
C ARG A 213 1.68 -25.44 34.88
N PRO A 214 2.45 -25.91 35.90
CA PRO A 214 3.56 -26.82 35.67
C PRO A 214 3.05 -28.20 35.27
N GLN A 215 2.92 -28.44 33.96
CA GLN A 215 2.69 -29.78 33.41
C GLN A 215 3.99 -30.38 32.89
N LYS A 216 4.10 -31.69 33.13
CA LYS A 216 5.32 -32.51 33.07
C LYS A 216 6.01 -32.45 31.71
N LYS A 217 7.35 -32.37 31.78
CA LYS A 217 8.35 -32.67 30.75
C LYS A 217 7.85 -33.68 29.69
N GLY A 218 7.60 -33.18 28.47
CA GLY A 218 7.41 -33.98 27.28
C GLY A 218 7.94 -33.24 26.05
N LYS A 219 9.05 -33.75 25.48
CA LYS A 219 9.71 -33.38 24.21
C LYS A 219 9.99 -31.88 23.95
N LYS A 220 11.25 -31.51 24.21
CA LYS A 220 11.95 -30.38 23.57
C LYS A 220 11.85 -30.50 22.05
N GLY A 221 10.87 -29.83 21.45
CA GLY A 221 10.96 -29.36 20.08
C GLY A 221 12.01 -28.26 20.04
N SER A 222 13.19 -28.59 19.54
CA SER A 222 14.15 -27.60 19.08
C SER A 222 13.51 -26.83 17.91
N SER A 223 12.96 -25.66 18.19
CA SER A 223 12.77 -24.62 17.19
C SER A 223 13.40 -23.36 17.75
N LYS A 224 14.58 -23.02 17.23
CA LYS A 224 15.04 -21.63 17.26
C LYS A 224 13.91 -20.84 16.61
N SER A 225 13.13 -20.10 17.38
CA SER A 225 12.27 -19.05 16.83
C SER A 225 13.21 -18.06 16.13
N LYS A 226 13.49 -18.28 14.85
CA LYS A 226 13.95 -17.20 13.99
C LYS A 226 12.82 -16.18 14.10
N ASN A 227 13.15 -14.94 14.49
CA ASN A 227 12.25 -13.81 14.28
C ASN A 227 12.09 -13.69 12.76
N GLU A 228 11.18 -14.48 12.20
CA GLU A 228 10.85 -14.46 10.80
C GLU A 228 10.11 -13.15 10.53
N LEU A 229 10.59 -12.46 9.50
CA LEU A 229 10.05 -11.18 9.09
C LEU A 229 8.97 -11.45 8.05
N PHE A 230 7.81 -10.85 8.28
CA PHE A 230 6.65 -10.91 7.42
C PHE A 230 6.29 -9.51 6.93
N TYR A 231 5.57 -9.44 5.82
CA TYR A 231 5.16 -8.19 5.19
C TYR A 231 3.67 -7.97 5.39
N PHE A 232 3.28 -6.74 5.74
CA PHE A 232 1.87 -6.34 5.66
C PHE A 232 1.42 -6.19 4.21
N HIS A 233 2.34 -5.73 3.36
CA HIS A 233 2.17 -5.52 1.93
C HIS A 233 3.04 -6.55 1.18
N PRO A 234 2.48 -7.65 0.65
CA PRO A 234 3.26 -8.68 -0.04
C PRO A 234 4.10 -8.14 -1.20
N GLU A 235 3.67 -7.03 -1.82
CA GLU A 235 4.43 -6.33 -2.86
C GLU A 235 5.82 -5.86 -2.39
N ASP A 236 5.99 -5.52 -1.11
CA ASP A 236 7.25 -5.02 -0.57
C ASP A 236 8.39 -6.01 -0.72
N GLU A 237 8.08 -7.32 -0.63
CA GLU A 237 9.08 -8.36 -0.82
C GLU A 237 9.67 -8.32 -2.24
N THR A 238 8.86 -7.97 -3.23
CA THR A 238 9.30 -7.82 -4.62
C THR A 238 10.01 -6.49 -4.82
N ILE A 239 9.45 -5.40 -4.29
CA ILE A 239 10.02 -4.05 -4.42
C ILE A 239 11.43 -3.98 -3.80
N GLN A 240 11.62 -4.55 -2.61
CA GLN A 240 12.92 -4.50 -1.92
C GLN A 240 14.04 -5.26 -2.63
N ARG A 241 13.71 -6.23 -3.51
CA ARG A 241 14.71 -6.99 -4.29
C ARG A 241 15.38 -6.12 -5.34
N SER A 242 14.74 -5.02 -5.73
CA SER A 242 15.25 -4.05 -6.71
C SER A 242 16.04 -2.90 -6.09
N GLY A 243 16.29 -2.92 -4.77
CA GLY A 243 16.89 -1.78 -4.08
C GLY A 243 17.55 -2.10 -2.75
N GLU A 244 18.03 -1.05 -2.09
CA GLU A 244 18.51 -1.14 -0.71
C GLU A 244 17.35 -0.90 0.26
N HIS A 245 17.29 -1.68 1.33
CA HIS A 245 16.20 -1.58 2.30
C HIS A 245 16.71 -1.72 3.74
N ALA A 246 15.89 -1.24 4.68
CA ALA A 246 16.13 -1.41 6.10
C ALA A 246 14.82 -1.45 6.88
N SER A 247 14.69 -2.43 7.77
CA SER A 247 13.65 -2.43 8.81
C SER A 247 14.16 -1.71 10.07
N TYR A 248 13.23 -1.07 10.78
CA TYR A 248 13.52 -0.31 11.98
C TYR A 248 12.37 -0.39 12.98
N LYS A 249 12.69 -0.14 14.24
CA LYS A 249 11.70 -0.04 15.31
C LYS A 249 11.10 1.35 15.37
N TYR A 250 9.81 1.42 15.64
CA TYR A 250 9.12 2.68 15.92
C TYR A 250 9.67 3.35 17.17
N VAL A 251 9.69 4.67 17.19
CA VAL A 251 10.12 5.47 18.34
C VAL A 251 9.13 5.33 19.49
N LYS A 252 7.84 5.36 19.19
CA LYS A 252 6.73 5.27 20.15
C LYS A 252 6.21 3.84 20.31
N GLU A 253 7.03 2.83 19.97
CA GLU A 253 6.66 1.43 20.12
C GLU A 253 6.11 1.19 21.54
N GLY A 254 4.81 0.84 21.63
CA GLY A 254 4.21 0.49 22.90
C GLY A 254 4.90 -0.75 23.48
N GLY A 255 4.89 -0.91 24.80
CA GLY A 255 5.50 -2.09 25.46
C GLY A 255 4.94 -3.42 24.93
N THR A 256 5.52 -4.55 25.33
CA THR A 256 5.14 -5.89 24.81
C THR A 256 3.65 -6.24 24.93
N GLY A 257 2.87 -5.57 25.81
CA GLY A 257 1.41 -5.74 25.89
C GLY A 257 0.65 -5.25 24.64
N THR A 258 1.24 -4.35 23.85
CA THR A 258 0.67 -3.86 22.59
C THR A 258 0.79 -4.88 21.45
N ALA A 259 1.79 -5.77 21.52
CA ALA A 259 1.94 -6.87 20.58
C ALA A 259 0.87 -7.96 20.81
N ASP A 260 0.52 -8.20 22.09
CA ASP A 260 -0.56 -9.11 22.47
C ASP A 260 -1.96 -8.54 22.12
N SER A 261 -2.17 -7.22 22.22
CA SER A 261 -3.44 -6.60 21.80
C SER A 261 -3.68 -6.60 20.28
N LYS A 262 -2.64 -6.87 19.47
CA LYS A 262 -2.75 -7.01 18.01
C LYS A 262 -2.94 -8.47 17.58
N ARG A 263 -3.23 -9.40 18.51
CA ARG A 263 -3.69 -10.76 18.19
C ARG A 263 -5.12 -10.72 17.68
N ALA A 264 -5.29 -10.66 16.37
CA ALA A 264 -6.62 -10.82 15.79
C ALA A 264 -6.92 -12.31 15.48
N PHE A 265 -5.91 -13.11 15.09
CA PHE A 265 -6.17 -14.46 14.53
C PHE A 265 -5.06 -15.52 14.75
N SER A 266 -4.05 -15.29 15.60
CA SER A 266 -2.96 -16.27 15.84
C SER A 266 -2.56 -16.40 17.31
N ASP A 267 -1.97 -17.56 17.65
CA ASP A 267 -1.41 -17.87 18.97
C ASP A 267 -0.15 -17.04 19.31
N PHE A 268 0.34 -16.21 18.37
CA PHE A 268 1.53 -15.38 18.52
C PHE A 268 1.17 -13.89 18.50
N GLY A 269 1.81 -13.08 19.34
CA GLY A 269 1.76 -11.63 19.21
C GLY A 269 2.54 -11.17 17.98
N ILE A 270 2.12 -10.08 17.35
CA ILE A 270 2.89 -9.45 16.27
C ILE A 270 3.58 -8.19 16.76
N MET A 271 4.82 -7.97 16.34
CA MET A 271 5.56 -6.74 16.57
C MET A 271 5.77 -6.02 15.23
N PRO A 272 4.98 -4.98 14.95
CA PRO A 272 5.15 -4.16 13.76
C PRO A 272 6.45 -3.38 13.81
N GLN A 273 7.06 -3.24 12.64
CA GLN A 273 8.29 -2.53 12.39
C GLN A 273 8.09 -1.65 11.16
N GLY A 274 8.74 -0.50 11.13
CA GLY A 274 8.79 0.30 9.92
C GLY A 274 9.82 -0.26 8.95
N HIS A 275 9.61 -0.02 7.66
CA HIS A 275 10.46 -0.50 6.59
C HIS A 275 10.67 0.62 5.57
N ILE A 276 11.92 0.81 5.15
CA ILE A 276 12.30 1.79 4.12
C ILE A 276 12.97 1.04 2.97
N ILE A 277 12.56 1.34 1.74
CA ILE A 277 13.14 0.78 0.52
C ILE A 277 13.58 1.94 -0.39
N LEU A 278 14.80 1.90 -0.89
CA LEU A 278 15.38 2.86 -1.83
C LEU A 278 15.67 2.16 -3.15
N VAL A 279 15.03 2.61 -4.23
CA VAL A 279 15.19 2.08 -5.59
C VAL A 279 15.64 3.19 -6.55
N GLY A 280 16.42 2.83 -7.57
CA GLY A 280 16.80 3.75 -8.63
C GLY A 280 15.65 4.01 -9.61
N LYS A 281 15.71 5.12 -10.36
CA LYS A 281 14.71 5.49 -11.37
C LYS A 281 14.38 4.33 -12.34
N ASP A 282 15.43 3.68 -12.85
CA ASP A 282 15.31 2.63 -13.88
C ASP A 282 14.73 1.32 -13.34
N GLU A 283 14.59 1.19 -12.03
CA GLU A 283 14.01 0.00 -11.39
C GLU A 283 12.49 0.11 -11.25
N LEU A 284 11.91 1.31 -11.22
CA LEU A 284 10.46 1.47 -11.02
C LEU A 284 9.64 0.76 -12.12
N PRO A 285 9.95 0.88 -13.43
CA PRO A 285 9.23 0.11 -14.45
C PRO A 285 9.36 -1.41 -14.29
N LYS A 286 10.55 -1.89 -13.89
CA LYS A 286 10.80 -3.33 -13.67
C LYS A 286 10.03 -3.85 -12.46
N ILE A 287 9.87 -3.02 -11.44
CA ILE A 287 9.03 -3.31 -10.28
C ILE A 287 7.58 -3.49 -10.73
N VAL A 288 7.04 -2.59 -11.56
CA VAL A 288 5.67 -2.75 -12.10
C VAL A 288 5.50 -4.09 -12.81
N GLU A 289 6.43 -4.45 -13.71
CA GLU A 289 6.42 -5.75 -14.40
C GLU A 289 6.50 -6.94 -13.43
N GLY A 290 7.28 -6.81 -12.35
CA GLY A 290 7.41 -7.82 -11.31
C GLY A 290 6.11 -7.99 -10.51
N LEU A 291 5.44 -6.90 -10.18
CA LEU A 291 4.15 -6.88 -9.47
C LEU A 291 3.04 -7.46 -10.34
N GLU A 292 3.00 -7.14 -11.63
CA GLU A 292 2.05 -7.73 -12.58
C GLU A 292 2.18 -9.25 -12.66
N LYS A 293 3.41 -9.78 -12.60
CA LYS A 293 3.66 -11.24 -12.55
C LYS A 293 3.30 -11.87 -11.22
N LEU A 294 3.50 -11.14 -10.11
CA LEU A 294 3.21 -11.64 -8.78
C LEU A 294 1.70 -11.77 -8.52
N PHE A 295 0.92 -10.77 -8.98
CA PHE A 295 -0.52 -10.68 -8.73
C PHE A 295 -1.36 -10.93 -9.99
N SER A 296 -0.81 -11.62 -11.00
CA SER A 296 -1.57 -11.96 -12.20
C SER A 296 -2.73 -12.90 -11.84
N PRO A 297 -3.96 -12.67 -12.36
CA PRO A 297 -5.07 -13.58 -12.13
C PRO A 297 -4.73 -14.98 -12.67
N GLY A 298 -4.48 -15.94 -11.76
CA GLY A 298 -4.18 -17.34 -12.11
C GLY A 298 -2.75 -17.85 -11.82
N ALA A 299 -1.95 -17.13 -11.04
CA ALA A 299 -0.68 -17.63 -10.48
C ALA A 299 -0.89 -18.49 -9.23
#